data_AF-A0A6A5H483-F1
#
_entry.id   AF-A0A6A5H483-F1
#
_cell.length_a   1.000
_cell.length_b   1.000
_cell.length_c   1.000
_cell.angle_alpha   90.00
_cell.angle_beta   90.00
_cell.angle_gamma   90.00
#
_symmetry.space_group_name_H-M   'P 1'
#
loop_
_entity.id
_entity.type
_entity.pdbx_description
1 polymer ?
#
loop_
_entity_poly.entity_id
_entity_poly.type
_entity_poly.pdbx_seq_one_letter_code
_entity_poly.pdbx_strand_id
1 'polypeptide(L)'
;MVTVIPKIITTPYPRTRLPMYLYTFSIIVSCSLLYWNLLYCENDDCLEEKQSRWGTTKHLLQYFPVIAAPIIIFISLSWLIIAIHYSSSSCVLTFNFMEMPSAVFCSLLGGISSVIEIHFSIDVANFEWTDQWLLSAASSILLCLLHATIAFTLQ
;
A
#
# COMPACT_ATOMS: atom_id res chain seq x y z
N MET A 1 -32.62 20.22 -25.52
CA MET A 1 -31.87 19.48 -24.48
C MET A 1 -30.69 18.81 -25.18
N VAL A 2 -29.50 19.40 -25.08
CA VAL A 2 -28.30 18.91 -25.77
C VAL A 2 -27.79 17.71 -24.99
N THR A 3 -27.97 16.51 -25.53
CA THR A 3 -27.40 15.28 -25.00
C THR A 3 -25.90 15.28 -25.26
N VAL A 4 -25.14 15.69 -24.25
CA VAL A 4 -23.68 15.51 -24.23
C VAL A 4 -23.40 14.04 -23.99
N ILE A 5 -23.24 13.28 -25.06
CA ILE A 5 -22.72 11.91 -25.01
C ILE A 5 -21.25 12.04 -24.60
N PRO A 6 -20.82 11.53 -23.44
CA PRO A 6 -19.42 11.55 -23.08
C PRO A 6 -18.69 10.72 -24.13
N LYS A 7 -17.76 11.37 -24.83
CA LYS A 7 -16.88 10.74 -25.80
C LYS A 7 -16.01 9.76 -25.03
N ILE A 8 -16.41 8.50 -24.99
CA ILE A 8 -15.57 7.39 -24.51
C ILE A 8 -14.34 7.43 -25.41
N ILE A 9 -13.21 7.87 -24.85
CA ILE A 9 -11.94 7.93 -25.54
C ILE A 9 -11.55 6.47 -25.81
N THR A 10 -11.81 6.01 -27.03
CA THR A 10 -11.54 4.65 -27.53
C THR A 10 -10.13 4.47 -28.06
N THR A 11 -9.20 5.39 -27.75
CA THR A 11 -7.80 5.16 -28.08
C THR A 11 -7.26 4.13 -27.09
N PRO A 12 -6.75 2.97 -27.55
CA PRO A 12 -6.00 2.09 -26.66
C PRO A 12 -4.81 2.91 -26.18
N TYR A 13 -4.88 3.40 -24.93
CA TYR A 13 -3.76 4.09 -24.32
C TYR A 13 -2.59 3.10 -24.40
N PRO A 14 -1.46 3.44 -25.03
CA PRO A 14 -0.31 2.56 -24.97
C PRO A 14 0.02 2.45 -23.49
N ARG A 15 -0.33 1.31 -22.87
CA ARG A 15 -0.10 1.08 -21.44
C ARG A 15 1.40 1.25 -21.26
N THR A 16 1.80 2.39 -20.71
CA THR A 16 3.20 2.64 -20.39
C THR A 16 3.61 1.49 -19.48
N ARG A 17 4.85 1.00 -19.57
CA ARG A 17 5.30 -0.07 -18.65
C ARG A 17 5.39 0.41 -17.20
N LEU A 18 5.17 1.71 -16.96
CA LEU A 18 5.27 2.38 -15.67
C LEU A 18 4.36 1.76 -14.59
N PRO A 19 3.04 1.54 -14.79
CA PRO A 19 2.19 0.95 -13.76
C PRO A 19 2.63 -0.47 -13.41
N MET A 20 3.11 -1.27 -14.37
CA MET A 20 3.68 -2.60 -14.07
C MET A 20 4.84 -2.50 -13.10
N TYR A 21 5.83 -1.62 -13.37
CA TYR A 21 6.96 -1.44 -12.48
C TYR A 21 6.54 -0.94 -11.09
N LEU A 22 5.56 -0.02 -11.04
CA LEU A 22 5.04 0.51 -9.78
C LEU A 22 4.31 -0.56 -8.96
N TYR A 23 3.52 -1.44 -9.58
CA TYR A 23 2.89 -2.58 -8.89
C TYR A 23 3.91 -3.59 -8.40
N THR A 24 4.92 -3.93 -9.22
CA THR A 24 6.02 -4.83 -8.79
C THR A 24 6.76 -4.24 -7.59
N PHE A 25 7.08 -2.95 -7.63
CA PHE A 25 7.75 -2.28 -6.52
C PHE A 25 6.88 -2.19 -5.27
N SER A 26 5.57 -1.91 -5.43
CA SER A 26 4.61 -1.94 -4.32
C SER A 26 4.57 -3.31 -3.63
N ILE A 27 4.61 -4.42 -4.38
CA ILE A 27 4.66 -5.76 -3.80
C ILE A 27 5.92 -5.94 -2.95
N ILE A 28 7.09 -5.53 -3.45
CA ILE A 28 8.35 -5.63 -2.71
C ILE A 28 8.27 -4.83 -1.41
N VAL A 29 7.83 -3.57 -1.47
CA VAL A 29 7.73 -2.70 -0.29
C VAL A 29 6.70 -3.24 0.71
N SER A 30 5.58 -3.79 0.24
CA SER A 30 4.57 -4.43 1.10
C SER A 30 5.11 -5.68 1.80
N CYS A 31 5.91 -6.50 1.11
CA CYS A 31 6.59 -7.64 1.71
C CYS A 31 7.62 -7.18 2.77
N SER A 32 8.37 -6.11 2.50
CA SER A 32 9.27 -5.52 3.50
C SER A 32 8.50 -5.03 4.72
N LEU A 33 7.34 -4.39 4.53
CA LEU A 33 6.50 -3.93 5.64
C LEU A 33 6.00 -5.10 6.50
N LEU A 34 5.61 -6.22 5.89
CA LEU A 34 5.28 -7.45 6.61
C LEU A 34 6.48 -8.02 7.37
N TYR A 35 7.66 -8.05 6.75
CA TYR A 35 8.87 -8.56 7.38
C TYR A 35 9.21 -7.78 8.66
N TRP A 36 9.20 -6.44 8.60
CA TRP A 36 9.52 -5.58 9.74
C TRP A 36 8.48 -5.65 10.86
N ASN A 37 7.20 -5.82 10.52
CA ASN A 37 6.11 -5.86 11.52
C ASN A 37 5.90 -7.25 12.14
N LEU A 38 6.17 -8.33 11.41
CA LEU A 38 5.91 -9.70 11.84
C LEU A 38 7.18 -10.43 12.28
N LEU A 39 8.12 -10.63 11.35
CA LEU A 39 9.29 -11.51 11.54
C LEU A 39 10.39 -10.87 12.38
N TYR A 40 10.63 -9.57 12.19
CA TYR A 40 11.61 -8.85 13.01
C TYR A 40 11.15 -8.74 14.47
N CYS A 41 9.86 -8.48 14.70
CA CYS A 41 9.27 -8.48 16.05
C CYS A 41 9.33 -9.85 16.75
N GLU A 42 9.20 -10.95 16.00
CA GLU A 42 9.23 -12.31 16.56
C GLU A 42 10.65 -12.73 16.97
N ASN A 43 11.67 -12.31 16.23
CA ASN A 43 13.05 -12.72 16.48
C ASN A 43 13.77 -11.91 17.57
N ASP A 44 13.42 -10.62 17.76
CA ASP A 44 14.12 -9.71 18.68
C ASP A 44 13.34 -9.44 19.99
N ASP A 45 12.44 -10.35 20.40
CA ASP A 45 11.67 -10.28 21.68
C ASP A 45 11.03 -8.91 21.96
N CYS A 46 10.63 -8.19 20.89
CA CYS A 46 10.03 -6.86 21.02
C CYS A 46 8.71 -6.88 21.82
N LEU A 47 8.13 -8.07 22.06
CA LEU A 47 6.92 -8.32 22.84
C LEU A 47 7.07 -8.01 24.34
N GLU A 48 8.23 -8.31 24.95
CA GLU A 48 8.45 -8.03 26.38
C GLU A 48 8.59 -6.53 26.64
N GLU A 49 9.28 -5.80 25.75
CA GLU A 49 9.39 -4.34 25.83
C GLU A 49 8.05 -3.65 25.53
N LYS A 50 7.27 -4.21 24.60
CA LYS A 50 5.91 -3.77 24.20
C LYS A 50 4.92 -3.76 25.36
N GLN A 51 4.88 -4.84 26.14
CA GLN A 51 3.91 -5.01 27.21
C GLN A 51 4.27 -4.17 28.44
N SER A 52 5.56 -3.97 28.70
CA SER A 52 6.07 -3.12 29.78
C SER A 52 5.79 -1.63 29.53
N ARG A 53 5.95 -1.16 28.29
CA ARG A 53 6.03 0.28 28.01
C ARG A 53 4.67 0.92 27.65
N TRP A 54 3.73 0.23 26.99
CA TRP A 54 2.60 0.90 26.29
C TRP A 54 1.18 0.39 26.62
N GLY A 55 1.02 -0.66 27.42
CA GLY A 55 -0.28 -1.13 27.92
C GLY A 55 -1.18 -1.84 26.88
N THR A 56 -2.11 -2.67 27.38
CA THR A 56 -2.85 -3.70 26.61
C THR A 56 -3.73 -3.18 25.45
N THR A 57 -4.18 -1.93 25.48
CA THR A 57 -5.13 -1.40 24.47
C THR A 57 -4.47 -0.89 23.19
N LYS A 58 -3.19 -0.50 23.26
CA LYS A 58 -2.48 0.08 22.11
C LYS A 58 -1.97 -0.98 21.12
N HIS A 59 -1.93 -2.26 21.50
CA HIS A 59 -1.53 -3.35 20.60
C HIS A 59 -2.51 -3.58 19.43
N LEU A 60 -3.78 -3.23 19.60
CA LEU A 60 -4.81 -3.57 18.62
C LEU A 60 -4.66 -2.78 17.31
N LEU A 61 -4.21 -1.52 17.38
CA LEU A 61 -3.98 -0.70 16.18
C LEU A 61 -2.78 -1.17 15.37
N GLN A 62 -1.79 -1.80 16.00
CA GLN A 62 -0.59 -2.26 15.32
C GLN A 62 -0.82 -3.53 14.47
N TYR A 63 -1.93 -4.23 14.67
CA TYR A 63 -2.34 -5.29 13.74
C TYR A 63 -2.82 -4.74 12.40
N PHE A 64 -3.15 -3.45 12.31
CA PHE A 64 -3.67 -2.87 11.08
C PHE A 64 -2.65 -2.91 9.93
N PRO A 65 -1.39 -2.43 10.06
CA PRO A 65 -0.37 -2.56 9.01
C PRO A 65 -0.10 -4.01 8.59
N VAL A 66 -0.15 -4.94 9.56
CA VAL A 66 0.03 -6.39 9.31
C VAL A 66 -1.10 -6.96 8.44
N ILE A 67 -2.33 -6.48 8.60
CA ILE A 67 -3.48 -6.90 7.79
C ILE A 67 -3.55 -6.11 6.47
N ALA A 68 -3.18 -4.84 6.47
CA ALA A 68 -3.21 -3.98 5.30
C ALA A 68 -2.21 -4.42 4.22
N ALA A 69 -1.00 -4.82 4.61
CA ALA A 69 0.04 -5.27 3.68
C ALA A 69 -0.36 -6.46 2.79
N PRO A 70 -0.90 -7.59 3.30
CA PRO A 70 -1.31 -8.71 2.44
C PRO A 70 -2.48 -8.34 1.52
N ILE A 71 -3.37 -7.43 1.94
CA ILE A 71 -4.44 -6.90 1.08
C ILE A 71 -3.83 -6.12 -0.10
N ILE A 72 -2.86 -5.23 0.18
CA ILE A 72 -2.15 -4.46 -0.86
C ILE A 72 -1.39 -5.38 -1.81
N ILE A 73 -0.74 -6.43 -1.30
CA ILE A 73 -0.05 -7.45 -2.11
C ILE A 73 -1.05 -8.15 -3.03
N PHE A 74 -2.19 -8.60 -2.51
CA PHE A 74 -3.20 -9.32 -3.30
C PHE A 74 -3.77 -8.45 -4.42
N ILE A 75 -4.09 -7.19 -4.12
CA ILE A 75 -4.61 -6.24 -5.12
C ILE A 75 -3.53 -5.94 -6.18
N SER A 76 -2.30 -5.65 -5.75
CA SER A 76 -1.20 -5.33 -6.66
C SER A 76 -0.80 -6.50 -7.55
N LEU A 77 -0.79 -7.73 -7.03
CA LEU A 77 -0.57 -8.96 -7.81
C LEU A 77 -1.68 -9.18 -8.83
N SER A 78 -2.94 -8.97 -8.44
CA SER A 78 -4.08 -9.09 -9.35
C SER A 78 -3.93 -8.15 -10.54
N TRP A 79 -3.56 -6.89 -10.30
CA TRP A 79 -3.30 -5.92 -11.37
C TRP A 79 -2.07 -6.24 -12.21
N LEU A 80 -1.00 -6.75 -11.60
CA LEU A 80 0.20 -7.18 -12.31
C LEU A 80 -0.12 -8.34 -13.28
N ILE A 81 -0.87 -9.34 -12.83
CA ILE A 81 -1.30 -10.47 -13.66
C ILE A 81 -2.18 -9.97 -14.82
N ILE A 82 -3.15 -9.10 -14.53
CA ILE A 82 -4.02 -8.49 -15.55
C ILE A 82 -3.18 -7.72 -16.57
N ALA A 83 -2.20 -6.96 -16.10
CA ALA A 83 -1.31 -6.20 -16.98
C ALA A 83 -0.47 -7.11 -17.88
N ILE A 84 0.06 -8.23 -17.37
CA ILE A 84 0.90 -9.13 -18.17
C ILE A 84 0.06 -9.94 -19.16
N HIS A 85 -1.01 -10.60 -18.70
CA HIS A 85 -1.73 -11.60 -19.50
C HIS A 85 -2.83 -11.00 -20.38
N TYR A 86 -3.46 -9.93 -19.93
CA TYR A 86 -4.64 -9.40 -20.60
C TYR A 86 -4.36 -8.12 -21.39
N SER A 87 -3.14 -7.58 -21.38
CA SER A 87 -2.77 -6.31 -22.06
C SER A 87 -3.18 -6.22 -23.53
N SER A 88 -3.27 -7.34 -24.25
CA SER A 88 -3.63 -7.39 -25.67
C SER A 88 -5.11 -7.71 -25.94
N SER A 89 -5.93 -7.89 -24.91
CA SER A 89 -7.32 -8.33 -25.05
C SER A 89 -8.30 -7.16 -24.93
N SER A 90 -9.39 -7.19 -25.72
CA SER A 90 -10.47 -6.18 -25.68
C SER A 90 -11.20 -6.09 -24.32
N CYS A 91 -10.96 -7.06 -23.42
CA CYS A 91 -11.53 -7.10 -22.07
C CYS A 91 -10.93 -6.04 -21.13
N VAL A 92 -9.74 -5.49 -21.46
CA VAL A 92 -9.02 -4.48 -20.66
C VAL A 92 -9.84 -3.20 -20.44
N LEU A 93 -10.70 -2.83 -21.40
CA LEU A 93 -11.45 -1.58 -21.33
C LEU A 93 -12.43 -1.53 -20.15
N THR A 94 -13.03 -2.66 -19.77
CA THR A 94 -13.99 -2.74 -18.67
C THR A 94 -13.31 -2.89 -17.30
N PHE A 95 -12.18 -3.60 -17.26
CA PHE A 95 -11.44 -3.82 -16.01
C PHE A 95 -10.62 -2.60 -15.58
N ASN A 96 -10.06 -1.82 -16.52
CA ASN A 96 -9.28 -0.63 -16.20
C ASN A 96 -10.05 0.42 -15.37
N PHE A 97 -11.39 0.43 -15.45
CA PHE A 97 -12.21 1.31 -14.61
C PHE A 97 -12.01 1.06 -13.11
N MET A 98 -11.70 -0.17 -12.70
CA MET A 98 -11.46 -0.52 -11.30
C MET A 98 -10.00 -0.32 -10.86
N GLU A 99 -9.07 -0.04 -11.79
CA GLU A 99 -7.64 0.12 -11.50
C GLU A 99 -7.37 1.37 -10.66
N MET A 100 -7.98 2.50 -11.04
CA MET A 100 -7.89 3.75 -10.28
C MET A 100 -8.49 3.66 -8.86
N PRO A 101 -9.75 3.22 -8.66
CA PRO A 101 -10.33 3.15 -7.31
C PRO A 101 -9.62 2.14 -6.40
N SER A 102 -9.10 1.04 -6.95
CA SER A 102 -8.31 0.08 -6.16
C SER A 102 -6.92 0.65 -5.80
N ALA A 103 -6.28 1.41 -6.68
CA ALA A 103 -5.05 2.13 -6.34
C ALA A 103 -5.28 3.18 -5.25
N VAL A 104 -6.38 3.95 -5.32
CA VAL A 104 -6.77 4.90 -4.25
C VAL A 104 -7.01 4.18 -2.93
N PHE A 105 -7.69 3.03 -2.95
CA PHE A 105 -7.91 2.22 -1.76
C PHE A 105 -6.58 1.73 -1.13
N CYS A 106 -5.66 1.21 -1.94
CA CYS A 106 -4.33 0.80 -1.44
C CYS A 106 -3.52 1.99 -0.91
N SER A 107 -3.63 3.17 -1.53
CA SER A 107 -3.00 4.39 -1.04
C SER A 107 -3.55 4.79 0.33
N LEU A 108 -4.87 4.72 0.53
CA LEU A 108 -5.50 4.98 1.83
C LEU A 108 -5.04 3.98 2.91
N LEU A 109 -4.97 2.68 2.58
CA LEU A 109 -4.46 1.67 3.51
C LEU A 109 -3.01 1.94 3.91
N GLY A 110 -2.15 2.30 2.95
CA GLY A 110 -0.77 2.72 3.22
C GLY A 110 -0.70 3.97 4.09
N GLY A 111 -1.55 4.97 3.80
CA GLY A 111 -1.64 6.21 4.58
C GLY A 111 -2.05 5.97 6.04
N ILE A 112 -3.12 5.20 6.27
CA ILE A 112 -3.56 4.85 7.63
C ILE A 112 -2.45 4.08 8.36
N SER A 113 -1.80 3.13 7.67
CA SER A 113 -0.67 2.39 8.24
C SER A 113 0.47 3.31 8.65
N SER A 114 0.79 4.33 7.84
CA SER A 114 1.85 5.29 8.18
C SER A 114 1.52 6.14 9.40
N VAL A 115 0.27 6.60 9.54
CA VAL A 115 -0.14 7.40 10.70
C VAL A 115 -0.07 6.57 11.97
N ILE A 116 -0.49 5.31 11.91
CA ILE A 116 -0.38 4.38 13.03
C ILE A 116 1.11 4.19 13.38
N GLU A 117 1.94 3.77 12.42
CA GLU A 117 3.36 3.51 12.68
C GLU A 117 4.10 4.75 13.22
N ILE A 118 3.81 5.96 12.71
CA ILE A 118 4.39 7.20 13.25
C ILE A 118 3.97 7.42 14.71
N HIS A 119 2.67 7.26 15.03
CA HIS A 119 2.20 7.42 16.39
C HIS A 119 2.81 6.42 17.38
N PHE A 120 3.17 5.23 16.90
CA PHE A 120 3.80 4.19 17.71
C PHE A 120 5.33 4.28 17.76
N SER A 121 5.94 4.94 16.78
CA SER A 121 7.41 5.14 16.70
C SER A 121 7.96 6.24 17.61
N ILE A 122 7.10 7.14 18.09
CA ILE A 122 7.52 8.28 18.93
C ILE A 122 7.42 7.87 20.39
N ASP A 123 8.56 7.67 21.05
CA ASP A 123 8.60 7.59 22.51
C ASP A 123 8.45 9.00 23.11
N VAL A 124 7.26 9.29 23.64
CA VAL A 124 6.92 10.60 24.23
C VAL A 124 7.79 10.93 25.46
N ALA A 125 8.39 9.92 26.11
CA ALA A 125 9.23 10.13 27.29
C ALA A 125 10.64 10.62 26.94
N ASN A 126 11.24 10.11 25.86
CA ASN A 126 12.62 10.39 25.49
C ASN A 126 12.78 11.15 24.15
N PHE A 127 11.70 11.35 23.39
CA PHE A 127 11.70 11.98 22.06
C PHE A 127 12.64 11.29 21.05
N GLU A 128 12.97 10.03 21.29
CA GLU A 128 13.84 9.21 20.44
C GLU A 128 12.98 8.31 19.54
N TRP A 129 13.40 8.18 18.28
CA TRP A 129 12.80 7.26 17.33
C TRP A 129 13.45 5.90 17.49
N THR A 130 12.64 4.86 17.55
CA THR A 130 13.13 3.48 17.51
C THR A 130 13.33 3.07 16.04
N ASP A 131 14.54 2.67 15.67
CA ASP A 131 14.97 2.45 14.27
C ASP A 131 14.05 1.50 13.47
N GLN A 132 13.51 0.46 14.11
CA GLN A 132 12.56 -0.47 13.50
C GLN A 132 11.28 0.22 13.00
N TRP A 133 10.77 1.15 13.80
CA TRP A 133 9.48 1.80 13.56
C TRP A 133 9.60 2.93 12.55
N LEU A 134 10.80 3.52 12.44
CA LEU A 134 11.14 4.43 11.36
C LEU A 134 11.08 3.73 9.99
N LEU A 135 11.61 2.51 9.88
CA LEU A 135 11.59 1.74 8.62
C LEU A 135 10.17 1.28 8.25
N SER A 136 9.36 0.89 9.24
CA SER A 136 7.95 0.53 9.05
C SER A 136 7.09 1.73 8.64
N ALA A 137 7.28 2.89 9.30
CA ALA A 137 6.64 4.15 8.92
C ALA A 137 7.09 4.61 7.52
N ALA A 138 8.38 4.52 7.20
CA ALA A 138 8.89 4.90 5.88
C ALA A 138 8.31 4.02 4.75
N SER A 139 8.24 2.71 4.96
CA SER A 139 7.68 1.78 3.97
C SER A 139 6.18 2.00 3.74
N SER A 140 5.40 2.30 4.78
CA SER A 140 3.98 2.63 4.64
C SER A 140 3.73 3.97 3.93
N ILE A 141 4.53 5.00 4.21
CA ILE A 141 4.50 6.27 3.46
C ILE A 141 4.83 6.02 1.99
N LEU A 142 5.86 5.23 1.71
CA LEU A 142 6.27 4.90 0.35
C LEU A 142 5.14 4.16 -0.40
N LEU A 143 4.47 3.20 0.24
CA LEU A 143 3.30 2.52 -0.33
C LEU A 143 2.16 3.48 -0.66
N CYS A 144 1.87 4.42 0.24
CA CYS A 144 0.87 5.46 0.02
C CYS A 144 1.19 6.28 -1.24
N LEU A 145 2.43 6.75 -1.36
CA LEU A 145 2.90 7.55 -2.50
C LEU A 145 2.92 6.77 -3.81
N LEU A 146 3.35 5.51 -3.78
CA LEU A 146 3.37 4.66 -4.97
C LEU A 146 1.97 4.47 -5.53
N HIS A 147 1.01 4.09 -4.68
CA HIS A 147 -0.36 3.87 -5.11
C HIS A 147 -1.09 5.17 -5.50
N ALA A 148 -0.76 6.30 -4.85
CA ALA A 148 -1.23 7.60 -5.30
C ALA A 148 -0.67 7.94 -6.70
N THR A 149 0.62 7.70 -6.92
CA THR A 149 1.26 7.92 -8.23
C THR A 149 0.60 7.06 -9.31
N ILE A 150 0.34 5.77 -9.03
CA ILE A 150 -0.40 4.89 -9.93
C ILE A 150 -1.76 5.52 -10.27
N ALA A 151 -2.55 5.93 -9.27
CA ALA A 151 -3.87 6.52 -9.48
C ALA A 151 -3.83 7.79 -10.36
N PHE A 152 -2.81 8.66 -10.19
CA PHE A 152 -2.65 9.86 -11.02
C PHE A 152 -2.13 9.57 -12.42
N THR A 153 -1.29 8.54 -12.58
CA THR A 153 -0.75 8.14 -13.90
C THR A 153 -1.75 7.40 -14.79
N LEU A 154 -2.86 6.94 -14.22
CA LEU A 154 -3.95 6.26 -14.93
C LEU A 154 -5.01 7.23 -15.50
N GLN A 155 -4.86 8.54 -15.28
CA GLN A 155 -5.70 9.60 -15.87
C GLN A 155 -5.35 9.87 -17.34
#